data_AF-A0A5N3VIT9-F1
#
_entry.id   AF-A0A5N3VIT9-F1
#
_cell.length_a   1.000
_cell.length_b   1.000
_cell.length_c   1.000
_cell.angle_alpha   90.00
_cell.angle_beta   90.00
_cell.angle_gamma   90.00
#
_symmetry.space_group_name_H-M   'P 1'
#
loop_
_entity.id
_entity.type
_entity.pdbx_description
1 polymer ?
#
loop_
_entity_poly.entity_id
_entity_poly.type
_entity_poly.pdbx_seq_one_letter_code
_entity_poly.pdbx_strand_id
1 'polypeptide(L)'
;MEKTELIQKAKLAEQAERYDDMATCMKAMTEQGAELVISSIEQKTDTSDKKLQLIKDYQEKVESELRSICTTVLELLDKYLIANATNPESKVFYLKMKGDYFRYLAEVACGDDRKQTIDNSQGAYQEAFDITKKEMQPTHPIRLGLALNFSVFYYEILNNPELACTLAKTAFDEAIAELDTLNEDSYKESTLIMQLLRDNLTLWTSDSAGEECDAAEGAEN
;
A
#
# COMPACT_ATOMS: atom_id res chain seq x y z
N MET A 1 17.26 22.53 0.37
CA MET A 1 17.31 22.78 1.83
C MET A 1 18.25 21.74 2.39
N GLU A 2 19.32 22.15 3.09
CA GLU A 2 20.31 21.17 3.57
C GLU A 2 19.69 20.25 4.63
N LYS A 3 20.11 18.98 4.70
CA LYS A 3 19.63 17.99 5.69
C LYS A 3 19.68 18.51 7.12
N THR A 4 20.68 19.34 7.44
CA THR A 4 20.85 19.99 8.74
C THR A 4 19.74 21.00 9.04
N GLU A 5 19.28 21.74 8.03
CA GLU A 5 18.17 22.70 8.14
C GLU A 5 16.83 21.97 8.30
N LEU A 6 16.61 20.85 7.62
CA LEU A 6 15.39 20.03 7.76
C LEU A 6 15.31 19.40 9.16
N ILE A 7 16.45 18.94 9.72
CA ILE A 7 16.51 18.45 11.10
C ILE A 7 16.23 19.57 12.10
N GLN A 8 16.78 20.77 11.89
CA GLN A 8 16.49 21.91 12.76
C GLN A 8 15.01 22.32 12.67
N LYS A 9 14.42 22.32 11.47
CA LYS A 9 12.99 22.61 11.28
C LYS A 9 12.09 21.55 11.88
N ALA A 10 12.41 20.27 11.74
CA ALA A 10 11.65 19.18 12.37
C ALA A 10 11.69 19.30 13.90
N LYS A 11 12.85 19.61 14.49
CA LYS A 11 12.98 19.86 15.94
C LYS A 11 12.23 21.12 16.41
N LEU A 12 12.23 22.18 15.61
CA LEU A 12 11.46 23.39 15.92
C LEU A 12 9.95 23.14 15.79
N ALA A 13 9.52 22.34 14.82
CA ALA A 13 8.13 21.93 14.64
C ALA A 13 7.67 21.00 15.79
N GLU A 14 8.53 20.10 16.26
CA GLU A 14 8.32 19.28 17.47
C GLU A 14 8.16 20.17 18.71
N GLN A 15 9.04 21.16 18.91
CA GLN A 15 8.95 22.11 20.03
C GLN A 15 7.72 23.03 19.96
N ALA A 16 7.15 23.21 18.76
CA ALA A 16 5.96 24.03 18.53
C ALA A 16 4.67 23.19 18.45
N GLU A 17 4.73 21.87 18.71
CA GLU A 17 3.60 20.94 18.62
C GLU A 17 2.91 20.93 17.24
N ARG A 18 3.64 21.29 16.17
CA ARG A 18 3.14 21.30 14.78
C ARG A 18 3.55 20.01 14.07
N TYR A 19 2.85 18.93 14.38
CA TYR A 19 3.20 17.57 13.94
C TYR A 19 3.09 17.36 12.43
N ASP A 20 2.20 18.07 11.72
CA ASP A 20 2.08 17.98 10.25
C ASP A 20 3.31 18.55 9.53
N ASP A 21 3.84 19.66 10.04
CA ASP A 21 5.09 20.27 9.52
C ASP A 21 6.29 19.38 9.84
N MET A 22 6.30 18.74 11.02
CA MET A 22 7.32 17.76 11.39
C MET A 22 7.27 16.52 10.48
N ALA A 23 6.08 15.98 10.23
CA ALA A 23 5.89 14.83 9.36
C ALA A 23 6.32 15.14 7.92
N THR A 24 5.98 16.32 7.42
CA THR A 24 6.42 16.80 6.09
C THR A 24 7.95 16.93 6.02
N CYS A 25 8.58 17.48 7.06
CA CYS A 25 10.05 17.57 7.12
C CYS A 25 10.71 16.18 7.21
N MET A 26 10.14 15.26 7.99
CA MET A 26 10.65 13.90 8.17
C MET A 26 10.49 13.07 6.89
N LYS A 27 9.36 13.21 6.19
CA LYS A 27 9.11 12.58 4.88
C LYS A 27 10.09 13.09 3.82
N ALA A 28 10.27 14.42 3.72
CA ALA A 28 11.26 15.01 2.83
C ALA A 28 12.70 14.58 3.18
N MET A 29 13.01 14.34 4.45
CA MET A 29 14.30 13.79 4.88
C MET A 29 14.49 12.32 4.49
N THR A 30 13.45 11.50 4.50
CA THR A 30 13.52 10.10 4.06
C THR A 30 13.62 9.98 2.55
N GLU A 31 12.89 10.82 1.82
CA GLU A 31 12.93 10.88 0.35
C GLU A 31 14.26 11.44 -0.16
N GLN A 32 14.76 12.55 0.43
CA GLN A 32 16.13 13.01 0.19
C GLN A 32 17.17 11.99 0.68
N GLY A 33 16.89 11.22 1.73
CA GLY A 33 17.76 10.15 2.19
C GLY A 33 17.92 9.06 1.13
N ALA A 34 16.82 8.66 0.48
CA ALA A 34 16.84 7.68 -0.61
C ALA A 34 17.54 8.21 -1.87
N GLU A 35 17.22 9.44 -2.30
CA GLU A 35 17.86 10.09 -3.47
C GLU A 35 19.33 10.47 -3.23
N LEU A 36 19.70 10.88 -2.02
CA LEU A 36 21.09 11.14 -1.65
C LEU A 36 21.88 9.85 -1.51
N VAL A 37 21.28 8.74 -1.07
CA VAL A 37 21.97 7.44 -1.07
C VAL A 37 22.27 7.02 -2.51
N ILE A 38 21.31 7.16 -3.44
CA ILE A 38 21.52 6.79 -4.84
C ILE A 38 22.51 7.75 -5.54
N SER A 39 22.39 9.07 -5.38
CA SER A 39 23.29 10.03 -6.04
C SER A 39 24.66 10.19 -5.36
N SER A 40 24.78 9.97 -4.05
CA SER A 40 26.09 9.95 -3.36
C SER A 40 26.86 8.66 -3.60
N ILE A 41 26.21 7.59 -4.07
CA ILE A 41 26.85 6.36 -4.54
C ILE A 41 27.54 6.57 -5.90
N GLU A 42 27.05 7.50 -6.74
CA GLU A 42 27.66 7.79 -8.05
C GLU A 42 28.81 8.81 -8.00
N GLN A 43 28.80 9.78 -7.08
CA GLN A 43 29.78 10.89 -7.10
C GLN A 43 30.98 10.77 -6.17
N LYS A 44 31.10 9.74 -5.33
CA LYS A 44 32.30 9.55 -4.49
C LYS A 44 32.79 8.11 -4.53
N THR A 45 33.67 7.86 -5.49
CA THR A 45 34.70 6.82 -5.47
C THR A 45 35.50 6.88 -4.18
N ASP A 46 35.01 6.23 -3.10
CA ASP A 46 35.74 5.36 -2.16
C ASP A 46 34.80 4.79 -1.07
N THR A 47 33.63 4.27 -1.45
CA THR A 47 32.71 3.67 -0.47
C THR A 47 33.11 2.23 -0.20
N SER A 48 34.02 2.08 0.77
CA SER A 48 34.38 0.83 1.46
C SER A 48 33.26 -0.21 1.45
N ASP A 49 33.52 -1.36 0.83
CA ASP A 49 32.66 -2.55 0.75
C ASP A 49 31.97 -2.88 2.09
N LYS A 50 32.59 -2.52 3.22
CA LYS A 50 32.07 -2.72 4.58
C LYS A 50 30.77 -1.96 4.87
N LYS A 51 30.57 -0.76 4.31
CA LYS A 51 29.32 0.00 4.50
C LYS A 51 28.18 -0.62 3.70
N LEU A 52 28.45 -1.05 2.46
CA LEU A 52 27.48 -1.72 1.62
C LEU A 52 27.07 -3.06 2.24
N GLN A 53 28.03 -3.79 2.80
CA GLN A 53 27.77 -5.04 3.52
C GLN A 53 26.86 -4.82 4.75
N LEU A 54 27.15 -3.80 5.59
CA LEU A 54 26.33 -3.52 6.76
C LEU A 54 24.87 -3.18 6.42
N ILE A 55 24.64 -2.48 5.31
CA ILE A 55 23.29 -2.14 4.83
C ILE A 55 22.57 -3.42 4.39
N LYS A 56 23.24 -4.28 3.62
CA LYS A 56 22.68 -5.57 3.18
C LYS A 56 22.33 -6.48 4.36
N ASP A 57 23.24 -6.59 5.33
CA ASP A 57 23.00 -7.42 6.52
C ASP A 57 21.79 -6.93 7.33
N TYR A 58 21.62 -5.60 7.45
CA TYR A 58 20.46 -5.03 8.13
C TYR A 58 19.16 -5.23 7.35
N GLN A 59 19.21 -5.07 6.02
CA GLN A 59 18.08 -5.32 5.14
C GLN A 59 17.62 -6.78 5.23
N GLU A 60 18.54 -7.74 5.11
CA GLU A 60 18.24 -9.17 5.22
C GLU A 60 17.62 -9.53 6.58
N LYS A 61 18.09 -8.89 7.66
CA LYS A 61 17.51 -9.08 9.00
C LYS A 61 16.06 -8.60 9.06
N VAL A 62 15.78 -7.39 8.56
CA VAL A 62 14.42 -6.84 8.55
C VAL A 62 13.49 -7.67 7.67
N GLU A 63 13.95 -8.09 6.48
CA GLU A 63 13.18 -8.97 5.59
C GLU A 63 12.88 -10.32 6.25
N SER A 64 13.84 -10.90 6.97
CA SER A 64 13.65 -12.17 7.69
C SER A 64 12.61 -12.04 8.82
N GLU A 65 12.66 -10.96 9.59
CA GLU A 65 11.68 -10.67 10.63
C GLU A 65 10.27 -10.47 10.04
N LEU A 66 10.14 -9.71 8.95
CA LEU A 66 8.88 -9.52 8.23
C LEU A 66 8.33 -10.86 7.73
N ARG A 67 9.16 -11.69 7.09
CA ARG A 67 8.76 -13.01 6.58
C ARG A 67 8.26 -13.92 7.70
N SER A 68 8.94 -13.93 8.85
CA SER A 68 8.56 -14.72 10.03
C SER A 68 7.20 -14.30 10.59
N ILE A 69 6.98 -12.99 10.75
CA ILE A 69 5.72 -12.44 11.24
C ILE A 69 4.57 -12.77 10.28
N CYS A 70 4.75 -12.51 8.99
CA CYS A 70 3.73 -12.78 7.98
C CYS A 70 3.37 -14.27 7.94
N THR A 71 4.37 -15.16 7.93
CA THR A 71 4.14 -16.61 7.95
C THR A 71 3.36 -17.04 9.19
N THR A 72 3.71 -16.53 10.37
CA THR A 72 3.00 -16.83 11.62
C THR A 72 1.53 -16.42 11.54
N VAL A 73 1.24 -15.22 11.02
CA VAL A 73 -0.15 -14.75 10.91
C VAL A 73 -0.93 -15.54 9.85
N LEU A 74 -0.31 -15.86 8.71
CA LEU A 74 -0.92 -16.68 7.66
C LEU A 74 -1.30 -18.07 8.17
N GLU A 75 -0.44 -18.71 8.96
CA GLU A 75 -0.76 -19.99 9.58
C GLU A 75 -1.93 -19.91 10.56
N LEU A 76 -2.01 -18.84 11.35
CA LEU A 76 -3.13 -18.62 12.29
C LEU A 76 -4.44 -18.39 11.54
N LEU A 77 -4.38 -17.61 10.45
CA LEU A 77 -5.53 -17.36 9.58
C LEU A 77 -6.05 -18.66 8.98
N ASP A 78 -5.18 -19.48 8.40
CA ASP A 78 -5.60 -20.72 7.72
C ASP A 78 -6.06 -21.82 8.67
N LYS A 79 -5.32 -22.07 9.76
CA LYS A 79 -5.62 -23.18 10.67
C LYS A 79 -6.80 -22.90 11.59
N TYR A 80 -7.02 -21.64 11.97
CA TYR A 80 -7.97 -21.29 13.02
C TYR A 80 -9.02 -20.30 12.57
N LEU A 81 -8.65 -19.13 12.04
CA LEU A 81 -9.62 -18.05 11.86
C LEU A 81 -10.55 -18.28 10.65
N ILE A 82 -9.98 -18.56 9.47
CA ILE A 82 -10.75 -18.83 8.24
C ILE A 82 -11.49 -20.15 8.36
N ALA A 83 -10.82 -21.20 8.87
CA ALA A 83 -11.42 -22.53 9.01
C ALA A 83 -12.66 -22.56 9.94
N ASN A 84 -12.71 -21.68 10.94
CA ASN A 84 -13.83 -21.60 11.89
C ASN A 84 -14.77 -20.40 11.64
N ALA A 85 -14.54 -19.61 10.59
CA ALA A 85 -15.40 -18.46 10.28
C ALA A 85 -16.74 -18.93 9.71
N THR A 86 -17.81 -18.78 10.49
CA THR A 86 -19.18 -19.10 10.09
C THR A 86 -19.94 -17.89 9.52
N ASN A 87 -19.57 -16.67 9.93
CA ASN A 87 -20.13 -15.43 9.44
C ASN A 87 -19.40 -14.97 8.15
N PRO A 88 -20.11 -14.65 7.05
CA PRO A 88 -19.53 -14.04 5.86
C PRO A 88 -18.65 -12.81 6.13
N GLU A 89 -19.04 -11.94 7.05
CA GLU A 89 -18.25 -10.74 7.42
C GLU A 89 -16.89 -11.12 7.99
N SER A 90 -16.86 -12.02 8.98
CA SER A 90 -15.62 -12.49 9.58
C SER A 90 -14.76 -13.24 8.56
N LYS A 91 -15.37 -14.07 7.71
CA LYS A 91 -14.65 -14.82 6.67
C LYS A 91 -13.96 -13.87 5.68
N VAL A 92 -14.67 -12.86 5.19
CA VAL A 92 -14.11 -11.83 4.29
C VAL A 92 -13.01 -11.04 4.98
N PHE A 93 -13.21 -10.66 6.25
CA PHE A 93 -12.20 -9.93 7.01
C PHE A 93 -10.89 -10.74 7.12
N TYR A 94 -10.97 -12.03 7.44
CA TYR A 94 -9.79 -12.89 7.52
C TYR A 94 -9.16 -13.18 6.15
N LEU A 95 -9.95 -13.36 5.09
CA LEU A 95 -9.43 -13.52 3.74
C LEU A 95 -8.74 -12.25 3.23
N LYS A 96 -9.31 -11.07 3.53
CA LYS A 96 -8.68 -9.77 3.26
C LYS A 96 -7.34 -9.67 3.97
N MET A 97 -7.28 -10.01 5.27
CA MET A 97 -6.02 -10.04 6.02
C MET A 97 -5.02 -11.01 5.38
N LYS A 98 -5.45 -12.20 4.96
CA LYS A 98 -4.60 -13.17 4.26
C LYS A 98 -4.00 -12.57 2.98
N GLY A 99 -4.82 -11.88 2.17
CA GLY A 99 -4.36 -11.14 1.00
C GLY A 99 -3.33 -10.07 1.34
N ASP A 100 -3.58 -9.28 2.40
CA ASP A 100 -2.68 -8.22 2.89
C ASP A 100 -1.32 -8.78 3.32
N TYR A 101 -1.27 -9.88 4.08
CA TYR A 101 0.00 -10.48 4.51
C TYR A 101 0.78 -11.11 3.36
N PHE A 102 0.12 -11.74 2.39
CA PHE A 102 0.81 -12.16 1.17
C PHE A 102 1.29 -10.97 0.34
N ARG A 103 0.56 -9.85 0.30
CA ARG A 103 1.03 -8.63 -0.37
C ARG A 103 2.32 -8.11 0.26
N TYR A 104 2.39 -8.01 1.60
CA TYR A 104 3.63 -7.62 2.29
C TYR A 104 4.79 -8.56 2.00
N LEU A 105 4.53 -9.86 1.90
CA LEU A 105 5.56 -10.82 1.47
C LEU A 105 6.01 -10.59 0.02
N ALA A 106 5.10 -10.22 -0.88
CA ALA A 106 5.41 -9.99 -2.29
C ALA A 106 6.28 -8.73 -2.51
N GLU A 107 6.21 -7.76 -1.61
CA GLU A 107 7.05 -6.55 -1.60
C GLU A 107 8.52 -6.85 -1.31
N VAL A 108 8.80 -7.90 -0.51
CA VAL A 108 10.17 -8.30 -0.12
C VAL A 108 10.65 -9.60 -0.77
N ALA A 109 9.81 -10.27 -1.57
CA ALA A 109 10.15 -11.53 -2.22
C ALA A 109 10.87 -11.28 -3.55
N CYS A 110 11.76 -12.19 -3.93
CA CYS A 110 12.51 -12.16 -5.17
C CYS A 110 12.54 -13.53 -5.84
N GLY A 111 12.70 -13.57 -7.17
CA GLY A 111 12.68 -14.81 -7.95
C GLY A 111 11.32 -15.51 -7.96
N ASP A 112 11.34 -16.86 -7.96
CA ASP A 112 10.15 -17.70 -8.12
C ASP A 112 9.18 -17.60 -6.93
N ASP A 113 9.70 -17.38 -5.72
CA ASP A 113 8.90 -17.21 -4.50
C ASP A 113 7.96 -15.99 -4.57
N ARG A 114 8.39 -14.94 -5.30
CA ARG A 114 7.57 -13.74 -5.51
C ARG A 114 6.30 -14.06 -6.27
N LYS A 115 6.40 -14.85 -7.35
CA LYS A 115 5.25 -15.19 -8.19
C LYS A 115 4.21 -15.98 -7.39
N GLN A 116 4.64 -17.00 -6.65
CA GLN A 116 3.73 -17.80 -5.82
C GLN A 116 3.04 -16.94 -4.75
N THR A 117 3.78 -16.00 -4.16
CA THR A 117 3.26 -15.08 -3.13
C THR A 117 2.20 -14.14 -3.71
N ILE A 118 2.44 -13.62 -4.92
CA ILE A 118 1.48 -12.78 -5.67
C ILE A 118 0.21 -13.57 -5.97
N ASP A 119 0.34 -14.78 -6.51
CA ASP A 119 -0.81 -15.64 -6.85
C ASP A 119 -1.65 -15.95 -5.60
N ASN A 120 -0.99 -16.20 -4.45
CA ASN A 120 -1.66 -16.43 -3.17
C ASN A 120 -2.39 -15.18 -2.65
N SER A 121 -1.79 -13.99 -2.77
CA SER A 121 -2.42 -12.72 -2.39
C SER A 121 -3.67 -12.46 -3.25
N GLN A 122 -3.52 -12.59 -4.57
CA GLN A 122 -4.61 -12.40 -5.52
C GLN A 122 -5.76 -13.39 -5.27
N GLY A 123 -5.45 -14.67 -5.04
CA GLY A 123 -6.44 -15.69 -4.73
C GLY A 123 -7.25 -15.38 -3.47
N ALA A 124 -6.59 -14.92 -2.40
CA ALA A 124 -7.26 -14.55 -1.15
C ALA A 124 -8.16 -13.31 -1.31
N TYR A 125 -7.69 -12.28 -2.01
CA TYR A 125 -8.52 -11.10 -2.30
C TYR A 125 -9.70 -11.43 -3.20
N GLN A 126 -9.50 -12.27 -4.22
CA GLN A 126 -10.58 -12.66 -5.13
C GLN A 126 -11.67 -13.48 -4.41
N GLU A 127 -11.28 -14.44 -3.57
CA GLU A 127 -12.26 -15.19 -2.75
C GLU A 127 -13.06 -14.25 -1.84
N ALA A 128 -12.38 -13.31 -1.17
CA ALA A 128 -13.04 -12.31 -0.33
C ALA A 128 -14.02 -11.45 -1.15
N PHE A 129 -13.62 -11.05 -2.36
CA PHE A 129 -14.38 -10.16 -3.23
C PHE A 129 -15.64 -10.85 -3.79
N ASP A 130 -15.54 -12.14 -4.11
CA ASP A 130 -16.68 -12.93 -4.57
C ASP A 130 -17.73 -13.13 -3.46
N ILE A 131 -17.30 -13.22 -2.20
CA ILE A 131 -18.20 -13.29 -1.04
C ILE A 131 -18.86 -11.92 -0.82
N THR A 132 -18.11 -10.81 -0.84
CA THR A 132 -18.68 -9.48 -0.58
C THR A 132 -19.72 -9.08 -1.63
N LYS A 133 -19.53 -9.46 -2.89
CA LYS A 133 -20.50 -9.22 -3.96
C LYS A 133 -21.85 -9.91 -3.73
N LYS A 134 -21.87 -11.02 -3.01
CA LYS A 134 -23.08 -11.81 -2.75
C LYS A 134 -23.75 -11.45 -1.43
N GLU A 135 -22.94 -11.20 -0.40
CA GLU A 135 -23.41 -11.15 0.99
C GLU A 135 -23.38 -9.74 1.61
N MET A 136 -22.79 -8.73 0.94
CA MET A 136 -22.58 -7.40 1.53
C MET A 136 -23.04 -6.27 0.61
N GLN A 137 -23.63 -5.24 1.19
CA GLN A 137 -23.98 -4.01 0.47
C GLN A 137 -22.70 -3.27 0.00
N PRO A 138 -22.73 -2.55 -1.13
CA PRO A 138 -21.59 -1.78 -1.63
C PRO A 138 -21.00 -0.78 -0.63
N THR A 139 -21.84 -0.25 0.24
CA THR A 139 -21.45 0.70 1.30
C THR A 139 -20.84 0.05 2.53
N HIS A 140 -20.81 -1.29 2.62
CA HIS A 140 -20.31 -1.97 3.82
C HIS A 140 -18.79 -1.69 4.01
N PRO A 141 -18.33 -1.25 5.20
CA PRO A 141 -16.92 -0.87 5.44
C PRO A 141 -15.91 -1.97 5.07
N ILE A 142 -16.21 -3.24 5.40
CA ILE A 142 -15.34 -4.37 5.03
C ILE A 142 -15.23 -4.55 3.50
N ARG A 143 -16.34 -4.37 2.75
CA ARG A 143 -16.34 -4.49 1.28
C ARG A 143 -15.55 -3.35 0.65
N LEU A 144 -15.75 -2.12 1.13
CA LEU A 144 -14.99 -0.94 0.69
C LEU A 144 -13.49 -1.09 1.00
N GLY A 145 -13.16 -1.51 2.23
CA GLY A 145 -11.78 -1.71 2.64
C GLY A 145 -11.08 -2.84 1.88
N LEU A 146 -11.82 -3.88 1.47
CA LEU A 146 -11.31 -4.90 0.57
C LEU A 146 -11.02 -4.31 -0.82
N ALA A 147 -11.96 -3.55 -1.40
CA ALA A 147 -11.76 -2.94 -2.72
C ALA A 147 -10.57 -1.98 -2.72
N LEU A 148 -10.41 -1.19 -1.66
CA LEU A 148 -9.25 -0.31 -1.46
C LEU A 148 -7.94 -1.11 -1.51
N ASN A 149 -7.78 -2.11 -0.63
CA ASN A 149 -6.54 -2.88 -0.57
C ASN A 149 -6.27 -3.69 -1.84
N PHE A 150 -7.32 -4.22 -2.47
CA PHE A 150 -7.17 -4.97 -3.72
C PHE A 150 -6.81 -4.06 -4.90
N SER A 151 -7.31 -2.81 -4.93
CA SER A 151 -6.88 -1.82 -5.93
C SER A 151 -5.41 -1.44 -5.77
N VAL A 152 -4.94 -1.25 -4.52
CA VAL A 152 -3.52 -1.01 -4.23
C VAL A 152 -2.66 -2.20 -4.67
N PHE A 153 -3.12 -3.44 -4.43
CA PHE A 153 -2.44 -4.64 -4.92
C PHE A 153 -2.30 -4.65 -6.45
N TYR A 154 -3.36 -4.30 -7.19
CA TYR A 154 -3.28 -4.21 -8.65
C TYR A 154 -2.28 -3.14 -9.11
N TYR A 155 -2.22 -2.00 -8.42
CA TYR A 155 -1.32 -0.91 -8.76
C TYR A 155 0.13 -1.25 -8.42
N GLU A 156 0.44 -1.55 -7.16
CA GLU A 156 1.80 -1.65 -6.64
C GLU A 156 2.47 -3.01 -6.91
N ILE A 157 1.69 -4.09 -6.91
CA ILE A 157 2.24 -5.46 -7.02
C ILE A 157 2.16 -6.00 -8.43
N LEU A 158 1.00 -5.85 -9.07
CA LEU A 158 0.78 -6.34 -10.44
C LEU A 158 1.13 -5.31 -11.51
N ASN A 159 1.47 -4.07 -11.13
CA ASN A 159 1.78 -2.98 -12.04
C ASN A 159 0.70 -2.80 -13.13
N ASN A 160 -0.57 -2.89 -12.72
CA ASN A 160 -1.73 -2.77 -13.58
C ASN A 160 -2.62 -1.60 -13.13
N PRO A 161 -2.24 -0.34 -13.48
CA PRO A 161 -2.94 0.85 -13.04
C PRO A 161 -4.37 0.94 -13.60
N GLU A 162 -4.61 0.44 -14.82
CA GLU A 162 -5.93 0.43 -15.44
C GLU A 162 -6.93 -0.38 -14.61
N LEU A 163 -6.54 -1.59 -14.21
CA LEU A 163 -7.38 -2.48 -13.40
C LEU A 163 -7.57 -1.94 -11.97
N ALA A 164 -6.51 -1.37 -11.38
CA ALA A 164 -6.56 -0.72 -10.07
C ALA A 164 -7.58 0.44 -10.04
N CYS A 165 -7.46 1.36 -10.99
CA CYS A 165 -8.36 2.51 -11.13
C CYS A 165 -9.80 2.06 -11.43
N THR A 166 -9.98 1.07 -12.30
CA THR A 166 -11.31 0.52 -12.59
C THR A 166 -11.97 -0.03 -11.34
N LEU A 167 -11.25 -0.86 -10.56
CA LEU A 167 -11.77 -1.45 -9.33
C LEU A 167 -12.12 -0.39 -8.28
N ALA A 168 -11.22 0.55 -8.03
CA ALA A 168 -11.42 1.62 -7.06
C ALA A 168 -12.60 2.53 -7.46
N LYS A 169 -12.69 2.89 -8.74
CA LYS A 169 -13.78 3.72 -9.27
C LYS A 169 -15.13 3.01 -9.18
N THR A 170 -15.20 1.75 -9.60
CA THR A 170 -16.45 0.97 -9.50
C THR A 170 -16.93 0.86 -8.05
N ALA A 171 -16.03 0.56 -7.11
CA ALA A 171 -16.39 0.47 -5.70
C ALA A 171 -16.88 1.83 -5.13
N PHE A 172 -16.23 2.93 -5.53
CA PHE A 172 -16.65 4.28 -5.14
C PHE A 172 -18.02 4.64 -5.70
N ASP A 173 -18.24 4.44 -7.00
CA ASP A 173 -19.50 4.78 -7.69
C ASP A 173 -20.68 3.94 -7.16
N GLU A 174 -20.48 2.63 -6.93
CA GLU A 174 -21.49 1.76 -6.33
C GLU A 174 -21.86 2.21 -4.90
N ALA A 175 -20.87 2.61 -4.09
CA ALA A 175 -21.13 3.06 -2.73
C ALA A 175 -21.80 4.43 -2.68
N ILE A 176 -21.49 5.35 -3.60
CA ILE A 176 -22.20 6.63 -3.73
C ILE A 176 -23.68 6.42 -4.04
N ALA A 177 -24.02 5.46 -4.91
CA ALA A 177 -25.40 5.19 -5.31
C ALA A 177 -26.30 4.73 -4.14
N GLU A 178 -25.72 4.17 -3.09
CA GLU A 178 -26.43 3.61 -1.93
C GLU A 178 -26.06 4.30 -0.61
N LEU A 179 -25.37 5.45 -0.65
CA LEU A 179 -24.87 6.11 0.56
C LEU A 179 -25.99 6.56 1.51
N ASP A 180 -27.15 6.91 0.95
CA ASP A 180 -28.33 7.39 1.69
C ASP A 180 -28.98 6.30 2.57
N THR A 181 -28.59 5.03 2.42
CA THR A 181 -29.15 3.91 3.20
C THR A 181 -28.38 3.61 4.49
N LEU A 182 -27.27 4.30 4.75
CA LEU A 182 -26.39 4.04 5.90
C LEU A 182 -26.93 4.64 7.20
N ASN A 183 -26.66 3.96 8.31
CA ASN A 183 -26.82 4.52 9.65
C ASN A 183 -25.62 5.42 10.02
N GLU A 184 -25.75 6.24 11.07
CA GLU A 184 -24.75 7.26 11.42
C GLU A 184 -23.35 6.70 11.74
N ASP A 185 -23.27 5.52 12.37
CA ASP A 185 -22.00 4.89 12.74
C ASP A 185 -21.27 4.31 11.51
N SER A 186 -21.98 3.55 10.68
CA SER A 186 -21.44 3.01 9.43
C SER A 186 -21.16 4.10 8.39
N TYR A 187 -21.88 5.22 8.42
CA TYR A 187 -21.65 6.35 7.52
C TYR A 187 -20.25 6.94 7.68
N LYS A 188 -19.80 7.16 8.93
CA LYS A 188 -18.47 7.73 9.21
C LYS A 188 -17.34 6.82 8.72
N GLU A 189 -17.44 5.53 8.99
CA GLU A 189 -16.42 4.56 8.55
C GLU A 189 -16.40 4.40 7.02
N SER A 190 -17.56 4.29 6.40
CA SER A 190 -17.67 4.09 4.95
C SER A 190 -17.17 5.32 4.18
N THR A 191 -17.55 6.52 4.60
CA THR A 191 -17.10 7.76 3.96
C THR A 191 -15.60 8.00 4.10
N LEU A 192 -14.98 7.59 5.22
CA LEU A 192 -13.54 7.62 5.38
C LEU A 192 -12.84 6.71 4.35
N ILE A 193 -13.33 5.49 4.14
CA ILE A 193 -12.73 4.56 3.18
C ILE A 193 -12.96 5.04 1.74
N MET A 194 -14.15 5.58 1.43
CA MET A 194 -14.44 6.19 0.13
C MET A 194 -13.52 7.38 -0.16
N GLN A 195 -13.20 8.17 0.86
CA GLN A 195 -12.23 9.26 0.73
C GLN A 195 -10.84 8.72 0.34
N LEU A 196 -10.38 7.64 0.97
CA LEU A 196 -9.10 7.00 0.62
C LEU A 196 -9.10 6.44 -0.81
N LEU A 197 -10.21 5.84 -1.25
CA LEU A 197 -10.37 5.39 -2.65
C LEU A 197 -10.25 6.57 -3.64
N ARG A 198 -10.88 7.70 -3.33
CA ARG A 198 -10.80 8.92 -4.15
C ARG A 198 -9.39 9.49 -4.20
N ASP A 199 -8.70 9.49 -3.05
CA ASP A 199 -7.35 10.03 -2.95
C ASP A 199 -6.36 9.17 -3.76
N ASN A 200 -6.48 7.85 -3.70
CA ASN A 200 -5.72 6.92 -4.54
C ASN A 200 -6.00 7.14 -6.03
N LEU A 201 -7.27 7.25 -6.43
CA LEU A 201 -7.64 7.53 -7.82
C LEU A 201 -7.01 8.84 -8.32
N THR A 202 -7.04 9.88 -7.50
CA THR A 202 -6.45 11.18 -7.85
C THR A 202 -4.95 11.06 -8.06
N LEU A 203 -4.24 10.38 -7.14
CA LEU A 203 -2.81 10.13 -7.25
C LEU A 203 -2.45 9.35 -8.53
N TRP A 204 -3.09 8.21 -8.76
CA TRP A 204 -2.77 7.32 -9.88
C TRP A 204 -3.11 7.92 -11.25
N THR A 205 -4.16 8.74 -11.32
CA THR A 205 -4.51 9.46 -12.55
C THR A 205 -3.64 10.68 -12.81
N SER A 206 -3.08 11.30 -11.77
CA SER A 206 -2.09 12.36 -11.94
C SER A 206 -0.73 11.84 -12.40
N ASP A 207 -0.31 10.67 -11.92
CA ASP A 207 0.95 10.03 -12.34
C ASP A 207 0.90 9.62 -13.82
N SER A 208 -0.24 9.08 -14.27
CA SER A 208 -0.44 8.67 -15.67
C SER A 208 -0.43 9.85 -16.66
N ALA A 209 -0.85 11.04 -16.22
CA ALA A 209 -0.83 12.26 -17.03
C ALA A 209 0.56 12.91 -17.12
N GLY A 210 1.49 12.55 -16.22
CA GLY A 210 2.87 13.01 -16.26
C GLY A 210 3.73 12.29 -17.30
N GLU A 211 3.45 11.00 -17.56
CA GLU A 211 4.21 10.19 -18.52
C GLU A 211 3.90 10.52 -19.99
N GLU A 212 2.72 11.10 -20.30
CA GLU A 212 2.39 11.53 -21.67
C GLU A 212 3.09 12.82 -22.11
N CYS A 213 3.59 13.66 -21.17
CA CYS A 213 4.29 14.89 -21.51
C CYS A 213 5.76 14.67 -21.94
N ASP A 214 6.43 13.63 -21.43
CA ASP A 214 7.84 13.38 -21.76
C ASP A 214 8.03 12.60 -23.08
N ALA A 215 6.98 11.99 -23.63
CA ALA A 215 7.04 11.28 -24.91
C ALA A 215 6.94 12.21 -26.14
N ALA A 216 6.53 13.47 -25.97
CA ALA A 216 6.25 14.38 -27.09
C ALA A 216 7.41 15.32 -27.45
N GLU A 217 8.44 15.50 -26.61
CA GLU A 217 9.55 16.45 -26.87
C GLU A 217 10.80 15.81 -27.49
N GLY A 218 10.82 14.49 -27.72
CA GLY A 218 11.99 13.77 -28.26
C GLY A 218 12.08 13.65 -29.79
N ALA A 219 11.12 14.21 -30.54
CA ALA A 219 11.00 13.99 -31.99
C ALA A 219 10.94 15.28 -32.80
N GLU A 220 11.79 16.28 -32.52
CA GLU A 220 12.07 17.37 -33.47
C GLU A 220 13.41 18.07 -33.14
N ASN A 221 14.52 17.53 -33.69
CA ASN A 221 15.63 18.23 -34.37
C ASN A 221 16.91 17.39 -34.45
#